data_AF-A0A397UDW2-F1
#
_entry.id   AF-A0A397UDW2-F1
#
_cell.length_a   1.000
_cell.length_b   1.000
_cell.length_c   1.000
_cell.angle_alpha   90.00
_cell.angle_beta   90.00
_cell.angle_gamma   90.00
#
_symmetry.space_group_name_H-M   'P 1'
#
loop_
_entity.id
_entity.type
_entity.pdbx_description
1 polymer ?
#
loop_
_entity_poly.entity_id
_entity_poly.type
_entity_poly.pdbx_seq_one_letter_code
_entity_poly.pdbx_strand_id
1 'polypeptide(L)'
;MIVSKLKLIYIAITGIILVGIFLYQLLSYDIDIVSSKSEKPKCLNCTLGFDHIFLINLEYRIDRRRRTEALEKHLGLQFDYHKAVNKYDNIAISRVKEDDIDMELNIINILTDIYSHLPNDWDVFYVGHCGESWIEMTVANINDFELRKTSNPLCTHGYAVSASGARKLVKKLKIDNPTVGIDFELLELIHSGNIISYSINPPIIIQFKTFNDLSDISPGQFAMRLPLFNSTLLHLGYERDY
;
A
#
# COMPACT_ATOMS: atom_id res chain seq x y z
N MET A 1 44.84 -57.24 29.66
CA MET A 1 44.75 -55.79 30.01
C MET A 1 44.74 -54.85 28.81
N ILE A 2 45.38 -55.18 27.67
CA ILE A 2 45.42 -54.32 26.47
C ILE A 2 44.10 -54.35 25.67
N VAL A 3 43.50 -55.53 25.52
CA VAL A 3 42.24 -55.72 24.77
C VAL A 3 41.05 -54.96 25.38
N SER A 4 40.99 -54.83 26.70
CA SER A 4 39.94 -54.07 27.38
C SER A 4 40.06 -52.55 27.18
N LYS A 5 41.29 -52.03 27.09
CA LYS A 5 41.54 -50.61 26.76
C LYS A 5 41.19 -50.29 25.31
N LEU A 6 41.47 -51.19 24.36
CA LEU A 6 41.06 -51.01 22.96
C LEU A 6 39.54 -51.00 22.78
N LYS A 7 38.80 -51.87 23.48
CA LYS A 7 37.32 -51.86 23.45
C LYS A 7 36.74 -50.56 23.99
N LEU A 8 37.34 -50.01 25.06
CA LEU A 8 36.89 -48.74 25.65
C LEU A 8 37.12 -47.55 24.69
N ILE A 9 38.27 -47.52 24.01
CA ILE A 9 38.58 -46.50 22.99
C ILE A 9 37.61 -46.62 21.81
N TYR A 10 37.33 -47.84 21.34
CA TYR A 10 36.38 -48.06 20.23
C TYR A 10 34.98 -47.55 20.58
N ILE A 11 34.46 -47.89 21.77
CA ILE A 11 33.14 -47.42 22.23
C ILE A 11 33.11 -45.89 22.31
N ALA A 12 34.16 -45.26 22.86
CA ALA A 12 34.24 -43.81 22.94
C ALA A 12 34.23 -43.13 21.56
N ILE A 13 34.99 -43.66 20.59
CA ILE A 13 35.02 -43.14 19.22
C ILE A 13 33.65 -43.30 18.55
N THR A 14 33.01 -44.47 18.68
CA THR A 14 31.67 -44.69 18.12
C THR A 14 30.63 -43.77 18.74
N GLY A 15 30.72 -43.49 20.04
CA GLY A 15 29.84 -42.54 20.73
C GLY A 15 30.00 -41.11 20.22
N ILE A 16 31.24 -40.64 20.03
CA ILE A 16 31.52 -39.30 19.49
C ILE A 16 30.97 -39.15 18.06
N ILE A 17 31.14 -40.19 17.22
CA ILE A 17 30.62 -40.16 15.84
C ILE A 17 29.09 -40.08 15.84
N LEU A 18 28.40 -40.87 16.67
CA LEU A 18 26.94 -40.86 16.75
C LEU A 18 26.40 -39.51 17.26
N VAL A 19 27.05 -38.92 18.25
CA VAL A 19 26.70 -37.57 18.74
C VAL A 19 26.93 -36.52 17.65
N GLY A 20 28.04 -36.62 16.91
CA GLY A 20 28.33 -35.72 15.78
C GLY A 20 27.28 -35.80 14.67
N ILE A 21 26.84 -37.01 14.31
CA ILE A 21 25.77 -37.22 13.32
C ILE A 21 24.43 -36.63 13.81
N PHE A 22 24.09 -36.85 15.08
CA PHE A 22 22.85 -36.33 15.67
C PHE A 22 22.85 -34.79 15.73
N LEU A 23 23.98 -34.18 16.12
CA LEU A 23 24.14 -32.71 16.12
C LEU A 23 24.10 -32.13 14.71
N TYR A 24 24.69 -32.81 13.72
CA TYR A 24 24.60 -32.40 12.32
C TYR A 24 23.15 -32.43 11.83
N GLN A 25 22.40 -33.50 12.12
CA GLN A 25 20.98 -33.60 11.75
C GLN A 25 20.13 -32.50 12.42
N LEU A 26 20.37 -32.17 13.69
CA LEU A 26 19.70 -31.06 14.38
C LEU A 26 20.03 -29.71 13.73
N LEU A 27 21.30 -29.44 13.42
CA LEU A 27 21.71 -28.18 12.79
C LEU A 27 21.23 -28.04 11.34
N SER A 28 21.14 -29.14 10.59
CA SER A 28 20.61 -29.14 9.23
C SER A 28 19.09 -28.92 9.20
N TYR A 29 18.35 -29.43 10.19
CA TYR A 29 16.90 -29.25 10.29
C TYR A 29 16.49 -27.79 10.47
N ASP A 30 17.23 -27.03 11.29
CA ASP A 30 16.97 -25.61 11.50
C ASP A 30 17.27 -24.76 10.24
N ILE A 31 18.24 -25.15 9.43
CA ILE A 31 18.59 -24.46 8.17
C ILE A 31 17.48 -24.63 7.12
N ASP A 32 16.89 -25.82 7.01
CA ASP A 32 15.81 -26.10 6.06
C ASP A 32 14.52 -25.35 6.42
N ILE A 33 14.24 -25.15 7.71
CA ILE A 33 13.08 -24.35 8.18
C ILE A 33 13.25 -22.86 7.88
N VAL A 34 14.48 -22.31 7.98
CA VAL A 34 14.74 -20.90 7.71
C VAL A 34 14.72 -20.59 6.20
N SER A 35 15.10 -21.56 5.35
CA SER A 35 15.09 -21.40 3.89
C SER A 35 13.70 -21.55 3.26
N SER A 36 12.71 -22.12 3.96
CA SER A 36 11.35 -22.35 3.45
C SER A 36 10.37 -21.20 3.77
N LYS A 37 10.84 -19.95 3.78
CA LYS A 37 9.91 -18.82 3.60
C LYS A 37 9.35 -18.92 2.18
N SER A 38 8.18 -19.53 2.06
CA SER A 38 7.43 -19.56 0.81
C SER A 38 7.24 -18.12 0.35
N GLU A 39 7.87 -17.73 -0.76
CA GLU A 39 7.41 -16.56 -1.49
C GLU A 39 5.93 -16.79 -1.80
N LYS A 40 5.06 -15.94 -1.23
CA LYS A 40 3.66 -15.94 -1.59
C LYS A 40 3.59 -15.84 -3.12
N PRO A 41 2.80 -16.67 -3.81
CA PRO A 41 2.70 -16.60 -5.26
C PRO A 41 2.37 -15.16 -5.66
N LYS A 42 3.21 -14.56 -6.52
CA LYS A 42 3.03 -13.19 -7.01
C LYS A 42 1.74 -13.17 -7.82
N CYS A 43 0.66 -12.76 -7.19
CA CYS A 43 -0.64 -12.72 -7.83
C CYS A 43 -0.70 -11.40 -8.62
N LEU A 44 -0.65 -11.53 -9.95
CA LEU A 44 -0.44 -10.40 -10.87
C LEU A 44 -1.64 -9.43 -10.89
N ASN A 45 -2.84 -9.93 -10.62
CA ASN A 45 -4.07 -9.14 -10.68
C ASN A 45 -4.52 -8.59 -9.32
N CYS A 46 -4.06 -9.15 -8.20
CA CYS A 46 -4.47 -8.67 -6.87
C CYS A 46 -3.72 -7.41 -6.43
N THR A 47 -2.69 -6.99 -7.16
CA THR A 47 -1.98 -5.73 -6.93
C THR A 47 -2.27 -4.68 -7.99
N LEU A 48 -3.32 -4.86 -8.81
CA LEU A 48 -3.70 -3.91 -9.87
C LEU A 48 -2.57 -3.63 -10.87
N GLY A 49 -1.64 -4.58 -11.07
CA GLY A 49 -0.46 -4.42 -11.92
C GLY A 49 0.74 -3.73 -11.25
N PHE A 50 0.63 -3.32 -9.98
CA PHE A 50 1.74 -2.77 -9.19
C PHE A 50 2.51 -3.88 -8.45
N ASP A 51 3.71 -3.57 -7.94
CA ASP A 51 4.44 -4.53 -7.10
C ASP A 51 3.78 -4.70 -5.72
N HIS A 52 3.23 -3.63 -5.17
CA HIS A 52 2.58 -3.59 -3.86
C HIS A 52 1.42 -2.58 -3.84
N ILE A 53 0.37 -2.89 -3.09
CA ILE A 53 -0.64 -1.92 -2.68
C ILE A 53 -0.50 -1.73 -1.17
N PHE A 54 -0.07 -0.55 -0.76
CA PHE A 54 0.08 -0.22 0.66
C PHE A 54 -1.19 0.42 1.19
N LEU A 55 -1.72 -0.13 2.29
CA LEU A 55 -2.84 0.46 3.02
C LEU A 55 -2.40 0.74 4.45
N ILE A 56 -2.85 1.86 4.98
CA ILE A 56 -2.30 2.39 6.22
C ILE A 56 -3.40 2.76 7.18
N ASN A 57 -3.36 2.14 8.35
CA ASN A 57 -4.49 2.09 9.27
C ASN A 57 -4.04 2.41 10.69
N LEU A 58 -4.84 3.22 11.38
CA LEU A 58 -4.67 3.44 12.81
C LEU A 58 -5.07 2.17 13.56
N GLU A 59 -4.24 1.72 14.49
CA GLU A 59 -4.44 0.44 15.19
C GLU A 59 -5.80 0.36 15.91
N TYR A 60 -6.32 1.48 16.41
CA TYR A 60 -7.61 1.53 17.07
C TYR A 60 -8.80 1.62 16.10
N ARG A 61 -8.58 1.90 14.81
CA ARG A 61 -9.62 1.99 13.77
C ARG A 61 -9.92 0.63 13.16
N ILE A 62 -10.33 -0.30 14.03
CA ILE A 62 -10.69 -1.68 13.68
C ILE A 62 -11.90 -1.71 12.73
N ASP A 63 -12.77 -0.72 12.82
CA ASP A 63 -13.92 -0.53 11.94
C ASP A 63 -13.50 -0.28 10.48
N ARG A 64 -12.52 0.61 10.26
CA ARG A 64 -11.94 0.91 8.94
C ARG A 64 -11.15 -0.28 8.42
N ARG A 65 -10.42 -0.95 9.32
CA ARG A 65 -9.68 -2.17 9.00
C ARG A 65 -10.62 -3.25 8.46
N ARG A 66 -11.74 -3.52 9.13
CA ARG A 66 -12.73 -4.51 8.67
C ARG A 66 -13.35 -4.16 7.32
N ARG A 67 -13.63 -2.87 7.08
CA ARG A 67 -14.15 -2.40 5.78
C ARG A 67 -13.14 -2.62 4.65
N THR A 68 -11.88 -2.27 4.88
CA THR A 68 -10.83 -2.44 3.88
C THR A 68 -10.50 -3.92 3.64
N GLU A 69 -10.56 -4.77 4.66
CA GLU A 69 -10.47 -6.23 4.48
C GLU A 69 -11.64 -6.82 3.68
N ALA A 70 -12.85 -6.26 3.84
CA ALA A 70 -14.00 -6.65 3.02
C ALA A 70 -13.83 -6.23 1.55
N LEU A 71 -13.30 -5.02 1.31
CA LEU A 71 -12.91 -4.55 -0.04
C LEU A 71 -11.86 -5.47 -0.65
N GLU A 72 -10.76 -5.71 0.07
CA GLU A 72 -9.64 -6.57 -0.35
C GLU A 72 -10.17 -7.94 -0.79
N LYS A 73 -10.97 -8.58 0.07
CA LYS A 73 -11.55 -9.90 -0.22
C LYS A 73 -12.50 -9.88 -1.41
N HIS A 74 -13.36 -8.87 -1.51
CA HIS A 74 -14.39 -8.82 -2.56
C HIS A 74 -13.78 -8.56 -3.94
N LEU A 75 -12.83 -7.65 -4.01
CA LEU A 75 -12.14 -7.29 -5.26
C LEU A 75 -11.03 -8.27 -5.61
N GLY A 76 -10.72 -9.24 -4.74
CA GLY A 76 -9.63 -10.18 -4.93
C GLY A 76 -8.27 -9.49 -4.94
N LEU A 77 -8.11 -8.43 -4.15
CA LEU A 77 -6.88 -7.66 -4.01
C LEU A 77 -6.02 -8.19 -2.87
N GLN A 78 -4.77 -7.72 -2.80
CA GLN A 78 -3.86 -7.99 -1.70
C GLN A 78 -3.25 -6.68 -1.22
N PHE A 79 -3.48 -6.34 0.05
CA PHE A 79 -2.95 -5.12 0.67
C PHE A 79 -1.84 -5.42 1.67
N ASP A 80 -0.79 -4.60 1.62
CA ASP A 80 0.26 -4.56 2.63
C ASP A 80 -0.10 -3.49 3.67
N TYR A 81 -0.60 -3.94 4.82
CA TYR A 81 -1.04 -3.07 5.90
C TYR A 81 0.14 -2.51 6.70
N HIS A 82 0.28 -1.19 6.79
CA HIS A 82 1.19 -0.53 7.71
C HIS A 82 0.47 0.27 8.80
N LYS A 83 1.02 0.24 10.01
CA LYS A 83 0.49 1.00 11.15
C LYS A 83 0.67 2.51 10.91
N ALA A 84 -0.43 3.25 10.99
CA ALA A 84 -0.42 4.70 10.99
C ALA A 84 -0.07 5.25 12.39
N VAL A 85 0.43 6.48 12.43
CA VAL A 85 0.75 7.21 13.65
C VAL A 85 -0.46 8.01 14.14
N ASN A 86 -0.75 7.98 15.44
CA ASN A 86 -1.82 8.79 16.03
C ASN A 86 -1.37 10.26 16.10
N LYS A 87 -2.28 11.20 15.88
CA LYS A 87 -2.00 12.64 15.99
C LYS A 87 -1.54 13.07 17.41
N TYR A 88 -1.85 12.26 18.41
CA TYR A 88 -1.46 12.48 19.81
C TYR A 88 -0.17 11.74 20.20
N ASP A 89 0.44 10.96 19.30
CA ASP A 89 1.71 10.29 19.59
C ASP A 89 2.86 11.30 19.55
N ASN A 90 3.64 11.37 20.64
CA ASN A 90 4.78 12.29 20.79
C ASN A 90 6.02 11.89 19.96
N ILE A 91 5.94 10.77 19.24
CA ILE A 91 6.97 10.27 18.32
C ILE A 91 6.36 10.29 16.92
N ALA A 92 6.23 11.49 16.35
CA ALA A 92 5.83 11.67 14.97
C ALA A 92 7.06 11.48 14.08
N ILE A 93 7.44 10.22 13.78
CA ILE A 93 8.44 9.94 12.75
C ILE A 93 7.82 9.06 11.67
N SER A 94 7.57 9.71 10.53
CA SER A 94 7.27 9.20 9.18
C SER A 94 6.52 7.86 9.06
N ARG A 95 5.19 7.91 8.88
CA ARG A 95 4.35 6.85 8.26
C ARG A 95 2.88 7.32 8.20
N VAL A 96 2.44 7.83 7.04
CA VAL A 96 1.30 8.77 6.89
C VAL A 96 0.19 8.25 5.96
N LYS A 97 -1.08 8.33 6.45
CA LYS A 97 -2.48 7.77 6.20
C LYS A 97 -3.10 7.80 4.78
N GLU A 98 -4.08 6.96 4.36
CA GLU A 98 -5.49 6.78 4.82
C GLU A 98 -6.08 5.33 4.78
N ASP A 99 -7.08 5.06 5.64
CA ASP A 99 -7.81 3.78 5.82
C ASP A 99 -9.34 3.88 5.62
N ASP A 100 -9.85 5.06 5.32
CA ASP A 100 -11.25 5.38 5.07
C ASP A 100 -11.51 5.56 3.58
N ILE A 101 -11.28 4.51 2.78
CA ILE A 101 -11.48 4.55 1.34
C ILE A 101 -12.61 3.63 0.87
N ASP A 102 -13.19 3.98 -0.27
CA ASP A 102 -14.03 3.12 -1.11
C ASP A 102 -13.47 3.15 -2.54
N MET A 103 -13.76 2.10 -3.31
CA MET A 103 -13.24 1.88 -4.65
C MET A 103 -14.35 1.55 -5.63
N GLU A 104 -14.16 1.88 -6.90
CA GLU A 104 -15.03 1.38 -7.98
C GLU A 104 -15.09 -0.15 -7.98
N LEU A 105 -16.30 -0.70 -8.15
CA LEU A 105 -16.53 -2.14 -8.17
C LEU A 105 -15.75 -2.83 -9.31
N ASN A 106 -15.58 -2.15 -10.43
CA ASN A 106 -14.84 -2.60 -11.61
C ASN A 106 -13.44 -1.96 -11.72
N ILE A 107 -12.84 -1.54 -10.59
CA ILE A 107 -11.54 -0.84 -10.55
C ILE A 107 -10.42 -1.55 -11.33
N ILE A 108 -10.39 -2.88 -11.34
CA ILE A 108 -9.39 -3.67 -12.08
C ILE A 108 -9.46 -3.38 -13.58
N ASN A 109 -10.66 -3.35 -14.16
CA ASN A 109 -10.85 -3.10 -15.58
C ASN A 109 -10.50 -1.65 -15.91
N ILE A 110 -10.97 -0.70 -15.09
CA ILE A 110 -10.69 0.72 -15.28
C ILE A 110 -9.18 1.00 -15.27
N LEU A 111 -8.46 0.47 -14.28
CA LEU A 111 -7.02 0.67 -14.19
C LEU A 111 -6.25 -0.04 -15.29
N THR A 112 -6.70 -1.22 -15.73
CA THR A 112 -6.08 -1.92 -16.86
C THR A 112 -6.14 -1.07 -18.13
N ASP A 113 -7.31 -0.48 -18.42
CA ASP A 113 -7.50 0.36 -19.61
C ASP A 113 -6.73 1.67 -19.51
N ILE A 114 -6.66 2.30 -18.33
CA ILE A 114 -5.96 3.56 -18.15
C ILE A 114 -4.44 3.38 -18.17
N TYR A 115 -3.95 2.31 -17.54
CA TYR A 115 -2.52 2.03 -17.47
C TYR A 115 -1.91 1.87 -18.87
N SER A 116 -2.64 1.32 -19.84
CA SER A 116 -2.16 1.20 -21.22
C SER A 116 -2.00 2.55 -21.94
N HIS A 117 -2.58 3.63 -21.40
CA HIS A 117 -2.50 4.98 -21.95
C HIS A 117 -1.59 5.90 -21.12
N LEU A 118 -1.07 5.43 -19.99
CA LEU A 118 -0.23 6.23 -19.10
C LEU A 118 1.15 6.48 -19.75
N PRO A 119 1.61 7.74 -19.85
CA PRO A 119 2.91 8.03 -20.44
C PRO A 119 4.07 7.41 -19.65
N ASN A 120 5.05 6.83 -20.34
CA ASN A 120 6.14 6.05 -19.72
C ASN A 120 7.04 6.81 -18.73
N ASP A 121 6.99 8.15 -18.72
CA ASP A 121 7.79 9.03 -17.87
C ASP A 121 7.07 9.44 -16.56
N TRP A 122 5.91 8.87 -16.27
CA TRP A 122 5.15 9.14 -15.06
C TRP A 122 5.94 8.82 -13.78
N ASP A 123 5.86 9.72 -12.80
CA ASP A 123 6.44 9.53 -11.46
C ASP A 123 5.36 9.20 -10.43
N VAL A 124 4.23 9.93 -10.49
CA VAL A 124 3.08 9.77 -9.60
C VAL A 124 1.81 9.70 -10.44
N PHE A 125 0.92 8.79 -10.10
CA PHE A 125 -0.39 8.65 -10.73
C PHE A 125 -1.48 8.68 -9.66
N TYR A 126 -2.31 9.72 -9.66
CA TYR A 126 -3.40 9.87 -8.70
C TYR A 126 -4.65 9.14 -9.20
N VAL A 127 -5.15 8.20 -8.38
CA VAL A 127 -6.38 7.42 -8.62
C VAL A 127 -7.51 7.81 -7.66
N GLY A 128 -7.16 8.55 -6.61
CA GLY A 128 -8.04 9.13 -5.61
C GLY A 128 -7.38 10.36 -4.98
N HIS A 129 -7.95 11.52 -5.26
CA HIS A 129 -7.49 12.80 -4.71
C HIS A 129 -8.66 13.79 -4.63
N CYS A 130 -8.42 14.87 -3.91
CA CYS A 130 -9.27 16.04 -3.87
C CYS A 130 -8.62 17.15 -4.69
N GLY A 131 -9.36 18.19 -5.02
CA GLY A 131 -8.79 19.34 -5.72
C GLY A 131 -8.41 18.98 -7.16
N GLU A 132 -9.07 19.64 -8.11
CA GLU A 132 -8.64 19.68 -9.49
C GLU A 132 -8.90 21.10 -10.02
N SER A 133 -8.03 21.56 -10.92
CA SER A 133 -8.20 22.83 -11.60
C SER A 133 -8.79 22.58 -12.99
N TRP A 134 -9.70 23.43 -13.44
CA TRP A 134 -10.35 23.36 -14.75
C TRP A 134 -9.42 23.62 -15.96
N ILE A 135 -8.12 23.84 -15.72
CA ILE A 135 -7.11 24.18 -16.74
C ILE A 135 -6.19 22.98 -16.98
N GLU A 136 -6.75 21.78 -17.03
CA GLU A 136 -6.00 20.55 -17.24
C GLU A 136 -6.01 20.11 -18.70
N MET A 137 -4.88 19.52 -19.12
CA MET A 137 -4.71 18.98 -20.45
C MET A 137 -5.00 17.49 -20.41
N THR A 138 -6.18 17.11 -20.90
CA THR A 138 -6.56 15.71 -21.10
C THR A 138 -5.54 15.06 -22.03
N VAL A 139 -4.92 13.98 -21.54
CA VAL A 139 -3.97 13.16 -22.29
C VAL A 139 -4.74 12.15 -23.13
N ALA A 140 -5.78 11.54 -22.57
CA ALA A 140 -6.65 10.58 -23.23
C ALA A 140 -8.02 10.52 -22.56
N ASN A 141 -9.05 10.21 -23.34
CA ASN A 141 -10.37 9.84 -22.84
C ASN A 141 -10.50 8.32 -22.96
N ILE A 142 -10.81 7.65 -21.86
CA ILE A 142 -10.93 6.18 -21.76
C ILE A 142 -12.29 5.87 -21.13
N ASN A 143 -13.26 5.48 -21.95
CA ASN A 143 -14.65 5.28 -21.54
C ASN A 143 -15.20 6.54 -20.84
N ASP A 144 -15.70 6.40 -19.62
CA ASP A 144 -16.25 7.49 -18.78
C ASP A 144 -15.17 8.23 -17.97
N PHE A 145 -13.88 7.94 -18.20
CA PHE A 145 -12.75 8.50 -17.46
C PHE A 145 -11.81 9.30 -18.37
N GLU A 146 -11.21 10.33 -17.79
CA GLU A 146 -10.15 11.12 -18.41
C GLU A 146 -8.83 10.84 -17.71
N LEU A 147 -7.81 10.52 -18.50
CA LEU A 147 -6.43 10.58 -18.06
C LEU A 147 -5.92 12.00 -18.30
N ARG A 148 -5.45 12.67 -17.25
CA ARG A 148 -5.04 14.07 -17.29
C ARG A 148 -3.63 14.24 -16.78
N LYS A 149 -2.95 15.29 -17.23
CA LYS A 149 -1.75 15.77 -16.54
C LYS A 149 -2.18 16.52 -15.28
N THR A 150 -1.70 16.04 -14.14
CA THR A 150 -2.08 16.56 -12.82
C THR A 150 -1.71 18.03 -12.67
N SER A 151 -2.64 18.87 -12.24
CA SER A 151 -2.39 20.30 -11.98
C SER A 151 -2.35 20.64 -10.50
N ASN A 152 -3.44 20.41 -9.75
CA ASN A 152 -3.54 20.83 -8.35
C ASN A 152 -4.09 19.72 -7.44
N PRO A 153 -3.38 18.59 -7.31
CA PRO A 153 -3.84 17.48 -6.49
C PRO A 153 -3.73 17.89 -5.01
N LEU A 154 -4.83 17.75 -4.29
CA LEU A 154 -4.90 17.79 -2.83
C LEU A 154 -5.34 16.42 -2.32
N CYS A 155 -5.13 16.12 -1.05
CA CYS A 155 -5.33 14.77 -0.49
C CYS A 155 -4.39 13.71 -1.12
N THR A 156 -4.19 12.60 -0.41
CA THR A 156 -3.31 11.50 -0.86
C THR A 156 -3.95 10.13 -0.62
N HIS A 157 -5.27 10.06 -0.77
CA HIS A 157 -6.07 8.87 -0.40
C HIS A 157 -6.02 7.73 -1.42
N GLY A 158 -5.59 8.01 -2.65
CA GLY A 158 -5.29 6.99 -3.65
C GLY A 158 -4.26 7.48 -4.66
N TYR A 159 -3.03 6.99 -4.60
CA TYR A 159 -2.01 7.29 -5.61
C TYR A 159 -1.02 6.13 -5.76
N ALA A 160 -0.49 6.00 -6.97
CA ALA A 160 0.59 5.10 -7.31
C ALA A 160 1.87 5.89 -7.57
N VAL A 161 3.01 5.24 -7.36
CA VAL A 161 4.33 5.83 -7.58
C VAL A 161 5.17 4.87 -8.40
N SER A 162 5.78 5.35 -9.48
CA SER A 162 6.69 4.54 -10.29
C SER A 162 8.02 4.33 -9.56
N ALA A 163 8.82 3.34 -9.97
CA ALA A 163 10.12 3.12 -9.34
C ALA A 163 11.06 4.34 -9.47
N SER A 164 11.00 5.07 -10.60
CA SER A 164 11.71 6.35 -10.77
C SER A 164 11.13 7.45 -9.91
N GLY A 165 9.80 7.54 -9.84
CA GLY A 165 9.10 8.48 -8.97
C GLY A 165 9.48 8.31 -7.50
N ALA A 166 9.51 7.08 -7.00
CA ALA A 166 9.87 6.77 -5.63
C ALA A 166 11.28 7.25 -5.29
N ARG A 167 12.25 7.05 -6.20
CA ARG A 167 13.62 7.58 -6.03
C ARG A 167 13.66 9.10 -6.00
N LYS A 168 12.85 9.78 -6.83
CA LYS A 168 12.75 11.25 -6.82
C LYS A 168 12.13 11.74 -5.52
N LEU A 169 11.04 11.11 -5.06
CA LEU A 169 10.34 11.47 -3.82
C LEU A 169 11.24 11.32 -2.60
N VAL A 170 11.88 10.16 -2.40
CA VAL A 170 12.80 9.95 -1.26
C VAL A 170 13.93 10.99 -1.23
N LYS A 171 14.41 11.43 -2.39
CA LYS A 171 15.47 12.44 -2.48
C LYS A 171 14.99 13.87 -2.22
N LYS A 172 13.72 14.17 -2.54
CA LYS A 172 13.20 15.55 -2.60
C LYS A 172 12.28 15.92 -1.45
N LEU A 173 11.57 14.93 -0.89
CA LEU A 173 10.71 15.13 0.27
C LEU A 173 11.53 15.45 1.52
N LYS A 174 11.08 16.42 2.30
CA LYS A 174 11.67 16.83 3.56
C LYS A 174 11.22 15.90 4.69
N ILE A 175 11.51 14.61 4.56
CA ILE A 175 11.02 13.56 5.47
C ILE A 175 11.47 13.81 6.93
N ASP A 176 12.70 14.29 7.12
CA ASP A 176 13.27 14.51 8.46
C ASP A 176 12.77 15.80 9.14
N ASN A 177 12.28 16.76 8.36
CA ASN A 177 11.81 18.05 8.88
C ASN A 177 10.68 18.62 8.01
N PRO A 178 9.50 17.98 8.00
CA PRO A 178 8.38 18.42 7.17
C PRO A 178 7.84 19.75 7.69
N THR A 179 7.68 20.72 6.79
CA THR A 179 7.16 22.06 7.12
C THR A 179 5.71 22.26 6.74
N VAL A 180 5.18 21.40 5.88
CA VAL A 180 3.81 21.42 5.34
C VAL A 180 3.27 19.99 5.25
N GLY A 181 1.97 19.84 4.95
CA GLY A 181 1.39 18.54 4.61
C GLY A 181 2.03 17.93 3.36
N ILE A 182 2.06 16.60 3.30
CA ILE A 182 2.67 15.86 2.17
C ILE A 182 1.98 16.18 0.84
N ASP A 183 0.68 16.47 0.86
CA ASP A 183 -0.10 16.90 -0.29
C ASP A 183 0.41 18.24 -0.86
N PHE A 184 0.66 19.22 0.00
CA PHE A 184 1.26 20.50 -0.40
C PHE A 184 2.70 20.34 -0.90
N GLU A 185 3.50 19.49 -0.27
CA GLU A 185 4.86 19.25 -0.74
C GLU A 185 4.88 18.56 -2.12
N LEU A 186 3.99 17.58 -2.35
CA LEU A 186 3.82 16.96 -3.66
C LEU A 186 3.34 17.96 -4.71
N LEU A 187 2.40 18.84 -4.36
CA LEU A 187 1.94 19.93 -5.23
C LEU A 187 3.11 20.81 -5.68
N GLU A 188 3.98 21.25 -4.75
CA GLU A 188 5.17 22.05 -5.07
C GLU A 188 6.13 21.30 -6.01
N LEU A 189 6.34 20.01 -5.78
CA LEU A 189 7.20 19.18 -6.63
C LEU A 189 6.64 18.99 -8.05
N ILE A 190 5.31 18.91 -8.18
CA ILE A 190 4.64 18.82 -9.48
C ILE A 190 4.75 20.16 -10.22
N HIS A 191 4.43 21.28 -9.56
CA HIS A 191 4.49 22.62 -10.17
C HIS A 191 5.90 23.02 -10.59
N SER A 192 6.90 22.61 -9.81
CA SER A 192 8.31 22.85 -10.16
C SER A 192 8.86 21.92 -11.25
N GLY A 193 8.05 20.98 -11.76
CA GLY A 193 8.46 20.00 -12.78
C GLY A 193 9.44 18.94 -12.27
N ASN A 194 9.63 18.85 -10.95
CA ASN A 194 10.48 17.86 -10.32
C ASN A 194 9.85 16.46 -10.28
N ILE A 195 8.52 16.40 -10.32
CA ILE A 195 7.70 15.20 -10.38
C ILE A 195 6.74 15.33 -11.57
N ILE A 196 6.74 14.35 -12.45
CA ILE A 196 5.78 14.23 -13.55
C ILE A 196 4.58 13.46 -13.04
N SER A 197 3.42 14.10 -12.99
CA SER A 197 2.22 13.53 -12.39
C SER A 197 1.04 13.52 -13.35
N TYR A 198 0.25 12.45 -13.27
CA TYR A 198 -1.01 12.26 -13.98
C TYR A 198 -2.14 11.91 -12.99
N SER A 199 -3.37 12.21 -13.36
CA SER A 199 -4.57 11.92 -12.56
C SER A 199 -5.65 11.30 -13.44
N ILE A 200 -6.53 10.54 -12.79
CA ILE A 200 -7.79 10.08 -13.37
C ILE A 200 -8.94 10.97 -12.88
N ASN A 201 -9.79 11.40 -13.80
CA ASN A 201 -11.03 12.09 -13.47
C ASN A 201 -12.25 11.43 -14.15
N PRO A 202 -13.36 11.16 -13.43
CA PRO A 202 -13.51 11.29 -11.98
C PRO A 202 -12.63 10.29 -11.21
N PRO A 203 -12.32 10.53 -9.92
CA PRO A 203 -11.51 9.62 -9.12
C PRO A 203 -12.26 8.30 -8.88
N ILE A 204 -11.49 7.20 -8.88
CA ILE A 204 -12.01 5.83 -8.73
C ILE A 204 -11.74 5.22 -7.35
N ILE A 205 -10.99 5.97 -6.53
CA ILE A 205 -10.84 5.76 -5.09
C ILE A 205 -11.27 7.05 -4.43
N ILE A 206 -12.16 6.97 -3.44
CA ILE A 206 -12.65 8.14 -2.69
C ILE A 206 -12.54 7.89 -1.20
N GLN A 207 -12.56 8.97 -0.42
CA GLN A 207 -12.77 8.86 1.03
C GLN A 207 -14.21 8.42 1.34
N PHE A 208 -14.36 7.31 2.05
CA PHE A 208 -15.64 6.83 2.54
C PHE A 208 -15.91 7.35 3.95
N LYS A 209 -16.87 8.26 4.08
CA LYS A 209 -17.28 8.84 5.36
C LYS A 209 -18.76 8.56 5.63
N THR A 210 -19.07 8.26 6.89
CA THR A 210 -20.43 8.19 7.44
C THR A 210 -20.56 9.21 8.58
N PHE A 211 -21.77 9.54 9.00
CA PHE A 211 -22.02 10.48 10.09
C PHE A 211 -21.35 10.04 11.39
N ASN A 212 -21.31 8.72 11.61
CA ASN A 212 -20.69 8.12 12.79
C ASN A 212 -19.18 7.82 12.61
N ASP A 213 -18.62 8.01 11.41
CA ASP A 213 -17.20 7.85 11.10
C ASP A 213 -16.56 9.22 10.81
N LEU A 214 -16.37 9.98 11.88
CA LEU A 214 -15.71 11.27 11.81
C LEU A 214 -14.20 11.13 11.61
N SER A 215 -13.62 12.08 10.88
CA SER A 215 -12.17 12.18 10.74
C SER A 215 -11.50 12.38 12.10
N ASP A 216 -10.47 11.59 12.38
CA ASP A 216 -9.67 11.72 13.59
C ASP A 216 -8.95 13.08 13.69
N ILE A 217 -8.70 13.76 12.56
CA ILE A 217 -7.98 15.04 12.50
C ILE A 217 -8.89 16.25 12.23
N SER A 218 -9.99 16.06 11.49
CA SER A 218 -10.94 17.12 11.15
C SER A 218 -12.38 16.68 11.41
N PRO A 219 -12.76 16.43 12.68
CA PRO A 219 -14.12 16.00 13.02
C PRO A 219 -15.12 17.08 12.62
N GLY A 220 -16.19 16.70 11.91
CA GLY A 220 -17.25 17.61 11.45
C GLY A 220 -17.04 18.23 10.06
N GLN A 221 -15.89 17.99 9.40
CA GLN A 221 -15.73 18.37 8.00
C GLN A 221 -16.26 17.25 7.10
N PHE A 222 -17.42 17.48 6.48
CA PHE A 222 -17.89 16.61 5.41
C PHE A 222 -16.87 16.64 4.26
N ALA A 223 -16.33 15.49 3.87
CA ALA A 223 -15.52 15.41 2.66
C ALA A 223 -16.37 15.84 1.47
N MET A 224 -15.72 16.42 0.46
CA MET A 224 -16.33 16.63 -0.85
C MET A 224 -16.89 15.29 -1.32
N ARG A 225 -18.21 15.22 -1.54
CA ARG A 225 -18.89 14.01 -1.99
C ARG A 225 -18.54 13.80 -3.46
N LEU A 226 -17.40 13.18 -3.75
CA LEU A 226 -17.09 12.68 -5.08
C LEU A 226 -17.75 11.30 -5.20
N PRO A 227 -18.80 11.13 -6.01
CA PRO A 227 -19.46 9.85 -6.13
C PRO A 227 -18.67 8.95 -7.07
N LEU A 228 -18.37 7.74 -6.61
CA LEU A 228 -18.07 6.61 -7.50
C LEU A 228 -19.31 6.28 -8.34
N PHE A 229 -19.10 5.84 -9.57
CA PHE A 229 -20.16 5.29 -10.42
C PHE A 229 -20.75 4.03 -9.80
N ASN A 230 -19.91 3.11 -9.35
CA ASN A 230 -20.30 1.84 -8.71
C ASN A 230 -19.48 1.61 -7.44
N SER A 231 -19.98 2.13 -6.31
CA SER A 231 -19.36 1.95 -4.99
C SER A 231 -19.34 0.47 -4.56
N THR A 232 -18.14 -0.03 -4.24
CA THR A 232 -17.98 -1.40 -3.73
C THR A 232 -18.57 -1.53 -2.32
N LEU A 233 -18.34 -0.55 -1.43
CA LEU A 233 -18.89 -0.61 -0.07
C LEU A 233 -20.43 -0.58 -0.07
N LEU A 234 -21.07 0.24 -0.93
CA LEU A 234 -22.54 0.19 -1.07
C LEU A 234 -23.02 -1.16 -1.61
N HIS A 235 -22.30 -1.75 -2.58
CA HIS A 235 -22.61 -3.09 -3.09
C HIS A 235 -22.55 -4.16 -1.99
N LEU A 236 -21.64 -4.03 -1.05
CA LEU A 236 -21.49 -4.90 0.12
C LEU A 236 -22.49 -4.61 1.25
N GLY A 237 -23.38 -3.63 1.09
CA GLY A 237 -24.41 -3.29 2.07
C GLY A 237 -23.96 -2.31 3.16
N TYR A 238 -22.81 -1.64 3.00
CA TYR A 238 -22.44 -0.52 3.88
C TYR A 238 -23.22 0.71 3.48
N GLU A 239 -23.89 1.36 4.45
CA GLU A 239 -24.69 2.55 4.17
C GLU A 239 -23.83 3.83 4.21
N ARG A 240 -24.12 4.77 3.30
CA ARG A 240 -23.66 6.16 3.40
C ARG A 240 -24.77 6.98 4.05
N ASP A 241 -24.43 7.73 5.08
CA ASP A 241 -25.35 8.72 5.63
C ASP A 241 -25.44 9.89 4.63
N TYR A 242 -26.57 9.99 3.93
CA TYR A 242 -26.85 11.08 2.98
C TYR A 242 -27.20 12.38 3.70
#